data_AF-A0A2G8LPZ0-F1
#
_entry.id   AF-A0A2G8LPZ0-F1
#
_cell.length_a   1.000
_cell.length_b   1.000
_cell.length_c   1.000
_cell.angle_alpha   90.00
_cell.angle_beta   90.00
_cell.angle_gamma   90.00
#
_symmetry.space_group_name_H-M   'P 1'
#
loop_
_entity.id
_entity.type
_entity.pdbx_description
1 polymer ?
#
loop_
_entity_poly.entity_id
_entity_poly.type
_entity_poly.pdbx_seq_one_letter_code
_entity_poly.pdbx_strand_id
1 'polypeptide(L)'
;MKCRTNPKADISGCMINTCGWIKGDGYKCITHAAQAFEVDVIIVLDQERLYNELVRDMPSFVKVVLQPKSGGVVERSKNFRRNSRDEKVREYFYGHEGCFYPHVFDVRFSDVEIFKIGAPTVPNSCLPLGMMPEDNQTKLVPVQPSQELAHHILSVSLAKSKEEFVNN
;
A
#
# COMPACT_ATOMS: atom_id res chain seq x y z
N MET A 1 16.76 8.10 -1.76
CA MET A 1 16.75 7.16 -0.61
C MET A 1 18.17 6.72 -0.23
N LYS A 2 18.62 6.91 1.02
CA LYS A 2 19.97 6.50 1.49
C LYS A 2 19.89 5.55 2.69
N CYS A 3 20.52 4.39 2.60
CA CYS A 3 20.56 3.37 3.66
C CYS A 3 21.83 3.53 4.51
N ARG A 4 21.84 4.50 5.43
CA ARG A 4 23.03 4.80 6.26
C ARG A 4 23.52 3.64 7.13
N THR A 5 22.63 2.72 7.48
CA THR A 5 22.93 1.58 8.36
C THR A 5 23.58 0.41 7.63
N ASN A 6 23.46 0.34 6.29
CA ASN A 6 24.03 -0.73 5.49
C ASN A 6 24.69 -0.17 4.22
N PRO A 7 26.02 0.03 4.22
CA PRO A 7 26.74 0.60 3.09
C PRO A 7 26.57 -0.17 1.77
N LYS A 8 26.41 -1.50 1.83
CA LYS A 8 26.18 -2.32 0.62
C LYS A 8 24.81 -2.06 0.01
N ALA A 9 23.79 -1.90 0.84
CA ALA A 9 22.44 -1.56 0.38
C ALA A 9 22.39 -0.12 -0.14
N ASP A 10 23.10 0.81 0.52
CA ASP A 10 23.17 2.22 0.11
C ASP A 10 23.71 2.38 -1.32
N ILE A 11 24.80 1.68 -1.65
CA ILE A 11 25.42 1.73 -2.99
C ILE A 11 24.57 1.00 -4.04
N SER A 12 23.83 -0.04 -3.64
CA SER A 12 22.99 -0.83 -4.56
C SER A 12 21.76 -0.05 -5.07
N GLY A 13 21.33 0.99 -4.35
CA GLY A 13 20.10 1.72 -4.67
C GLY A 13 18.83 0.91 -4.39
N CYS A 14 17.72 1.28 -5.04
CA CYS A 14 16.44 0.60 -4.87
C CYS A 14 15.65 0.49 -6.19
N MET A 15 14.83 -0.57 -6.29
CA MET A 15 13.84 -0.72 -7.36
C MET A 15 12.45 -0.65 -6.75
N ILE A 16 11.62 0.27 -7.25
CA ILE A 16 10.28 0.54 -6.72
C ILE A 16 9.25 0.11 -7.75
N ASN A 17 8.45 -0.90 -7.41
CA ASN A 17 7.34 -1.34 -8.22
C ASN A 17 6.05 -0.62 -7.79
N THR A 18 5.42 0.11 -8.70
CA THR A 18 4.16 0.85 -8.45
C THR A 18 2.93 0.01 -8.82
N CYS A 19 1.73 0.50 -8.46
CA CYS A 19 0.48 -0.11 -8.90
C CYS A 19 0.09 0.37 -10.31
N GLY A 20 -0.80 -0.35 -10.99
CA GLY A 20 -1.24 -0.02 -12.35
C GLY A 20 -2.25 1.12 -12.47
N TRP A 21 -2.46 1.92 -11.42
CA TRP A 21 -3.40 3.04 -11.44
C TRP A 21 -2.69 4.33 -11.88
N ILE A 22 -2.82 4.66 -13.17
CA ILE A 22 -1.98 5.70 -13.81
C ILE A 22 -2.72 7.00 -14.15
N LYS A 23 -4.00 7.13 -13.77
CA LYS A 23 -4.85 8.28 -14.13
C LYS A 23 -5.36 8.99 -12.88
N GLY A 24 -5.57 10.31 -12.98
CA GLY A 24 -6.14 11.11 -11.90
C GLY A 24 -5.29 11.03 -10.64
N ASP A 25 -5.89 10.63 -9.52
CA ASP A 25 -5.16 10.48 -8.25
C ASP A 25 -4.07 9.40 -8.31
N GLY A 26 -4.23 8.37 -9.15
CA GLY A 26 -3.16 7.39 -9.39
C GLY A 26 -1.89 8.02 -9.97
N TYR A 27 -2.03 8.99 -10.88
CA TYR A 27 -0.90 9.76 -11.39
C TYR A 27 -0.23 10.58 -10.28
N LYS A 28 -1.03 11.23 -9.43
CA LYS A 28 -0.51 11.97 -8.26
C LYS A 28 0.24 11.05 -7.29
N CYS A 29 -0.22 9.83 -7.08
CA CYS A 29 0.50 8.84 -6.27
C CYS A 29 1.85 8.48 -6.88
N ILE A 30 1.94 8.33 -8.21
CA ILE A 30 3.20 8.03 -8.91
C ILE A 30 4.19 9.19 -8.76
N THR A 31 3.74 10.43 -8.99
CA THR A 31 4.62 11.60 -8.87
C THR A 31 5.04 11.84 -7.42
N HIS A 32 4.13 11.64 -6.47
CA HIS A 32 4.44 11.70 -5.04
C HIS A 32 5.46 10.64 -4.64
N ALA A 33 5.32 9.38 -5.11
CA ALA A 33 6.30 8.33 -4.85
C ALA A 33 7.67 8.68 -5.44
N ALA A 34 7.73 9.17 -6.69
CA ALA A 34 8.97 9.59 -7.33
C ALA A 34 9.70 10.67 -6.50
N GLN A 35 8.95 11.64 -5.97
CA GLN A 35 9.47 12.68 -5.09
C GLN A 35 9.91 12.13 -3.73
N ALA A 36 9.06 11.36 -3.06
CA ALA A 36 9.31 10.84 -1.71
C ALA A 36 10.54 9.91 -1.65
N PHE A 37 10.76 9.13 -2.72
CA PHE A 37 11.91 8.23 -2.81
C PHE A 37 13.15 8.89 -3.44
N GLU A 38 13.03 10.11 -3.97
CA GLU A 38 14.08 10.85 -4.68
C GLU A 38 14.67 10.01 -5.82
N VAL A 39 13.82 9.59 -6.77
CA VAL A 39 14.24 8.67 -7.83
C VAL A 39 15.05 9.38 -8.92
N ASP A 40 16.12 8.73 -9.39
CA ASP A 40 16.93 9.23 -10.50
C ASP A 40 16.40 8.80 -11.88
N VAL A 41 15.72 7.64 -11.94
CA VAL A 41 15.26 7.02 -13.18
C VAL A 41 13.84 6.49 -13.03
N ILE A 42 12.98 6.79 -14.00
CA ILE A 42 11.62 6.25 -14.10
C ILE A 42 11.50 5.44 -15.38
N ILE A 43 11.10 4.18 -15.26
CA ILE A 43 10.86 3.28 -16.39
C ILE A 43 9.35 3.15 -16.60
N VAL A 44 8.87 3.61 -17.75
CA VAL A 44 7.47 3.51 -18.17
C VAL A 44 7.34 2.33 -19.13
N LEU A 45 6.43 1.41 -18.84
CA LEU A 45 6.20 0.22 -19.66
C LEU A 45 4.93 0.40 -20.51
N ASP A 46 5.09 0.36 -21.84
CA ASP A 46 3.98 0.26 -22.82
C ASP A 46 2.87 1.33 -22.63
N GLN A 47 3.23 2.55 -22.22
CA GLN A 47 2.30 3.66 -21.97
C GLN A 47 2.89 5.02 -22.39
N GLU A 48 2.77 5.36 -23.67
CA GLU A 48 3.31 6.61 -24.24
C GLU A 48 2.69 7.87 -23.61
N ARG A 49 1.39 7.85 -23.34
CA ARG A 49 0.72 8.99 -22.71
C ARG A 49 1.30 9.29 -21.33
N LEU A 50 1.48 8.26 -20.50
CA LEU A 50 2.08 8.39 -19.17
C LEU A 50 3.54 8.86 -19.27
N TYR A 51 4.29 8.32 -20.23
CA TYR A 51 5.66 8.75 -20.49
C TYR A 51 5.73 10.26 -20.79
N ASN A 52 4.90 10.76 -21.70
CA ASN A 52 4.90 12.18 -22.06
C ASN A 52 4.45 13.08 -20.90
N GLU A 53 3.48 12.63 -20.10
CA GLU A 53 3.07 13.34 -18.88
C GLU A 53 4.22 13.43 -17.87
N LEU A 54 4.93 12.31 -17.63
CA LEU A 54 6.08 12.27 -16.71
C LEU A 54 7.29 13.07 -17.22
N VAL A 55 7.60 13.04 -18.52
CA VAL A 55 8.68 13.85 -19.10
C VAL A 55 8.41 15.35 -18.92
N ARG A 56 7.15 15.77 -19.01
CA ARG A 56 6.76 17.16 -18.82
C ARG A 56 6.82 17.59 -17.35
N ASP A 57 6.36 16.72 -16.44
CA ASP A 57 6.12 17.09 -15.04
C ASP A 57 7.28 16.76 -14.10
N MET A 58 8.20 15.86 -14.48
CA MET A 58 9.37 15.51 -13.67
C MET A 58 10.51 16.53 -13.85
N PRO A 59 11.32 16.76 -12.81
CA PRO A 59 12.54 17.57 -12.93
C PRO A 59 13.51 17.02 -13.98
N SER A 60 14.29 17.90 -14.61
CA SER A 60 15.22 17.55 -15.70
C SER A 60 16.33 16.56 -15.31
N PHE A 61 16.63 16.41 -14.02
CA PHE A 61 17.60 15.42 -13.53
C PHE A 61 17.02 14.00 -13.49
N VAL A 62 15.70 13.84 -13.49
CA VAL A 62 15.04 12.54 -13.47
C VAL A 62 14.97 11.99 -14.90
N LYS A 63 15.65 10.88 -15.15
CA LYS A 63 15.64 10.24 -16.46
C LYS A 63 14.39 9.38 -16.64
N VAL A 64 13.47 9.82 -17.48
CA VAL A 64 12.28 9.04 -17.86
C VAL A 64 12.58 8.22 -19.11
N VAL A 65 12.32 6.92 -19.08
CA VAL A 65 12.57 5.98 -20.19
C VAL A 65 11.31 5.19 -20.50
N LEU A 66 10.88 5.22 -21.76
CA LEU A 66 9.82 4.34 -22.27
C LEU A 66 10.43 3.00 -22.71
N GLN A 67 9.82 1.90 -22.31
CA GLN A 67 10.19 0.55 -22.75
C GLN A 67 8.95 -0.21 -23.23
N PRO A 68 9.08 -1.02 -24.30
CA PRO A 68 8.01 -1.91 -24.72
C PRO A 68 7.82 -3.03 -23.70
N LYS A 69 6.59 -3.51 -23.54
CA LYS A 69 6.34 -4.76 -22.80
C LYS A 69 6.92 -5.95 -23.57
N SER A 70 7.36 -6.97 -22.85
CA SER A 70 7.70 -8.24 -23.47
C SER A 70 6.46 -8.88 -24.10
N GLY A 71 6.63 -9.50 -25.28
CA GLY A 71 5.54 -10.20 -25.99
C GLY A 71 4.96 -11.40 -25.22
N GLY A 72 5.69 -11.91 -24.21
CA GLY A 72 5.19 -12.98 -23.32
C GLY A 72 4.30 -12.48 -22.17
N VAL A 73 4.09 -11.17 -22.03
CA VAL A 73 3.21 -10.62 -21.00
C VAL A 73 1.75 -10.87 -21.38
N VAL A 74 1.03 -11.57 -20.51
CA VAL A 74 -0.38 -11.88 -20.68
C VAL A 74 -1.23 -11.06 -19.71
N GLU A 75 -2.38 -10.59 -20.18
CA GLU A 75 -3.34 -9.90 -19.34
C GLU A 75 -3.91 -10.83 -18.25
N ARG A 76 -3.91 -10.35 -17.01
CA ARG A 76 -4.41 -11.09 -15.85
C ARG A 76 -5.82 -10.63 -15.50
N SER A 77 -6.76 -11.58 -15.54
CA SER A 77 -8.16 -11.36 -15.17
C SER A 77 -8.31 -10.99 -13.69
N LYS A 78 -9.47 -10.42 -13.32
CA LYS A 78 -9.81 -10.11 -11.93
C LYS A 78 -9.77 -11.35 -11.04
N ASN A 79 -10.27 -12.49 -11.54
CA ASN A 79 -10.26 -13.77 -10.83
C ASN A 79 -8.83 -14.27 -10.61
N PHE A 80 -7.97 -14.19 -11.64
CA PHE A 80 -6.56 -14.53 -11.48
C PHE A 80 -5.91 -13.71 -10.37
N ARG A 81 -6.09 -12.38 -10.37
CA ARG A 81 -5.53 -11.48 -9.34
C ARG A 81 -6.07 -11.76 -7.95
N ARG A 82 -7.34 -12.17 -7.82
CA ARG A 82 -7.93 -12.58 -6.54
C ARG A 82 -7.27 -13.85 -6.03
N ASN A 83 -7.22 -14.89 -6.86
CA ASN A 83 -6.62 -16.17 -6.49
C ASN A 83 -5.14 -16.03 -6.14
N SER A 84 -4.38 -15.20 -6.87
CA SER A 84 -2.98 -14.92 -6.54
C SER A 84 -2.81 -14.20 -5.20
N ARG A 85 -3.75 -13.33 -4.79
CA ARG A 85 -3.70 -12.73 -3.45
C ARG A 85 -3.94 -13.78 -2.37
N ASP A 86 -4.96 -14.62 -2.56
CA ASP A 86 -5.29 -15.70 -1.61
C ASP A 86 -4.11 -16.68 -1.48
N GLU A 87 -3.43 -16.99 -2.59
CA GLU A 87 -2.22 -17.80 -2.60
C GLU A 87 -1.06 -17.15 -1.84
N LYS A 88 -0.86 -15.83 -1.99
CA LYS A 88 0.19 -15.11 -1.24
C LYS A 88 -0.08 -15.05 0.26
N VAL A 89 -1.35 -14.98 0.67
CA VAL A 89 -1.73 -15.09 2.08
C VAL A 89 -1.39 -16.49 2.60
N ARG A 90 -1.73 -17.55 1.85
CA ARG A 90 -1.36 -18.93 2.21
C ARG A 90 0.16 -19.11 2.29
N GLU A 91 0.90 -18.60 1.32
CA GLU A 91 2.37 -18.66 1.27
C GLU A 91 3.02 -17.94 2.46
N TYR A 92 2.45 -16.84 2.94
CA TYR A 92 2.95 -16.17 4.14
C TYR A 92 2.92 -17.07 5.39
N PHE A 93 1.82 -17.81 5.60
CA PHE A 93 1.66 -18.66 6.79
C PHE A 93 2.29 -20.04 6.65
N TYR A 94 2.20 -20.64 5.46
CA TYR A 94 2.62 -22.03 5.21
C TYR A 94 3.93 -22.14 4.42
N GLY A 95 4.50 -21.03 3.97
CA GLY A 95 5.74 -21.01 3.21
C GLY A 95 5.57 -21.42 1.75
N HIS A 96 6.65 -21.25 0.98
CA HIS A 96 6.74 -21.79 -0.37
C HIS A 96 6.78 -23.32 -0.29
N GLU A 97 5.91 -24.01 -1.02
CA GLU A 97 5.75 -25.47 -0.98
C GLU A 97 5.30 -26.07 0.37
N GLY A 98 4.84 -25.26 1.33
CA GLY A 98 4.29 -25.79 2.59
C GLY A 98 5.35 -26.09 3.66
N CYS A 99 6.53 -25.46 3.59
CA CYS A 99 7.64 -25.71 4.51
C CYS A 99 7.48 -25.06 5.90
N PHE A 100 6.49 -24.20 6.11
CA PHE A 100 6.20 -23.58 7.42
C PHE A 100 5.02 -24.26 8.12
N TYR A 101 5.11 -24.29 9.45
CA TYR A 101 4.10 -24.87 10.34
C TYR A 101 3.51 -23.77 11.22
N PRO A 102 2.49 -23.03 10.75
CA PRO A 102 1.91 -21.94 11.52
C PRO A 102 1.21 -22.46 12.77
N HIS A 103 1.30 -21.69 13.86
CA HIS A 103 0.63 -22.02 15.12
C HIS A 103 -0.81 -21.50 15.13
N VAL A 104 -1.73 -22.37 15.51
CA VAL A 104 -3.14 -22.05 15.71
C VAL A 104 -3.46 -22.15 17.20
N PHE A 105 -3.97 -21.06 17.77
CA PHE A 105 -4.33 -20.98 19.17
C PHE A 105 -5.39 -19.91 19.39
N ASP A 106 -6.10 -20.01 20.50
CA ASP A 106 -7.15 -19.05 20.88
C ASP A 106 -6.55 -17.85 21.61
N VAL A 107 -7.06 -16.66 21.30
CA VAL A 107 -6.71 -15.40 21.97
C VAL A 107 -7.97 -14.80 22.56
N ARG A 108 -7.95 -14.43 23.84
CA ARG A 108 -9.10 -13.77 24.47
C ARG A 108 -9.20 -12.34 23.96
N PHE A 109 -10.43 -11.88 23.69
CA PHE A 109 -10.65 -10.48 23.29
C PHE A 109 -10.24 -9.46 24.37
N SER A 110 -10.09 -9.88 25.63
CA SER A 110 -9.53 -9.03 26.70
C SER A 110 -8.03 -8.79 26.56
N ASP A 111 -7.32 -9.61 25.79
CA ASP A 111 -5.86 -9.59 25.67
C ASP A 111 -5.40 -8.80 24.43
N VAL A 112 -6.33 -8.33 23.59
CA VAL A 112 -6.04 -7.63 22.34
C VAL A 112 -6.97 -6.46 22.13
N GLU A 113 -6.50 -5.50 21.35
CA GLU A 113 -7.28 -4.34 20.93
C GLU A 113 -7.24 -4.24 19.41
N ILE A 114 -8.41 -4.17 18.80
CA ILE A 114 -8.56 -4.20 17.35
C ILE A 114 -8.97 -2.82 16.89
N PHE A 115 -8.23 -2.29 15.91
CA PHE A 115 -8.47 -0.98 15.34
C PHE A 115 -8.61 -1.08 13.83
N LYS A 116 -9.38 -0.16 13.27
CA LYS A 116 -9.49 0.07 11.83
C LYS A 116 -9.05 1.50 11.52
N ILE A 117 -8.29 1.67 10.44
CA ILE A 117 -7.91 2.99 9.92
C ILE A 117 -9.02 3.46 8.97
N GLY A 118 -9.47 4.70 9.17
CA GLY A 118 -10.55 5.33 8.42
C GLY A 118 -11.88 5.22 9.15
N ALA A 119 -12.41 6.38 9.58
CA ALA A 119 -13.77 6.48 10.09
C ALA A 119 -14.79 6.59 8.94
N PRO A 120 -16.04 6.14 9.14
CA PRO A 120 -17.09 6.28 8.14
C PRO A 120 -17.25 7.73 7.71
N THR A 121 -17.41 7.96 6.42
CA THR A 121 -17.65 9.31 5.90
C THR A 121 -18.99 9.82 6.45
N VAL A 122 -18.97 10.94 7.16
CA VAL A 122 -20.19 11.58 7.66
C VAL A 122 -20.82 12.36 6.50
N PRO A 123 -22.08 12.09 6.12
CA PRO A 123 -22.75 12.85 5.07
C PRO A 123 -22.91 14.32 5.47
N ASN A 124 -22.86 15.24 4.49
CA ASN A 124 -23.06 16.67 4.74
C ASN A 124 -24.39 16.99 5.42
N SER A 125 -25.43 16.17 5.22
CA SER A 125 -26.73 16.30 5.89
C SER A 125 -26.67 16.09 7.40
N CYS A 126 -25.63 15.42 7.90
CA CYS A 126 -25.41 15.16 9.32
C CYS A 126 -24.44 16.17 9.97
N LEU A 127 -23.95 17.16 9.22
CA LEU A 127 -23.07 18.22 9.73
C LEU A 127 -23.90 19.46 10.09
N PRO A 128 -23.65 20.10 11.25
CA PRO A 128 -24.31 21.37 11.57
C PRO A 128 -23.96 22.46 10.57
N LEU A 129 -24.86 23.44 10.44
CA LEU A 129 -24.71 24.57 9.52
C LEU A 129 -23.35 25.26 9.70
N GLY A 130 -22.57 25.34 8.61
CA GLY A 130 -21.28 26.01 8.58
C GLY A 130 -20.07 25.12 8.89
N MET A 131 -20.26 23.84 9.27
CA MET A 131 -19.15 22.90 9.42
C MET A 131 -18.80 22.18 8.11
N MET A 132 -17.50 22.11 7.83
CA MET A 132 -16.96 21.28 6.75
C MET A 132 -16.71 19.86 7.26
N PRO A 133 -16.82 18.83 6.40
CA PRO A 133 -16.47 17.46 6.77
C PRO A 133 -15.01 17.38 7.23
N GLU A 134 -14.76 16.81 8.41
CA GLU A 134 -13.39 16.48 8.85
C GLU A 134 -12.80 15.37 7.97
N ASP A 135 -11.49 15.45 7.68
CA ASP A 135 -10.77 14.37 7.02
C ASP A 135 -10.60 13.19 7.99
N ASN A 136 -11.46 12.20 7.80
CA ASN A 136 -11.56 11.03 8.65
C ASN A 136 -10.82 9.81 8.08
N GLN A 137 -10.11 9.94 6.95
CA GLN A 137 -9.54 8.80 6.23
C GLN A 137 -8.39 8.12 6.98
N THR A 138 -7.63 8.87 7.77
CA THR A 138 -6.50 8.36 8.57
C THR A 138 -6.86 8.14 10.04
N LYS A 139 -8.09 8.43 10.45
CA LYS A 139 -8.53 8.32 11.85
C LYS A 139 -8.60 6.86 12.29
N LEU A 140 -8.05 6.56 13.46
CA LEU A 140 -8.17 5.25 14.08
C LEU A 140 -9.52 5.09 14.79
N VAL A 141 -10.18 3.98 14.53
CA VAL A 141 -11.48 3.62 15.12
C VAL A 141 -11.36 2.26 15.81
N PRO A 142 -11.69 2.16 17.11
CA PRO A 142 -11.74 0.88 17.79
C PRO A 142 -12.85 0.01 17.20
N VAL A 143 -12.56 -1.27 16.97
CA VAL A 143 -13.49 -2.24 16.43
C VAL A 143 -13.94 -3.16 17.55
N GLN A 144 -15.25 -3.24 17.77
CA GLN A 144 -15.82 -4.20 18.71
C GLN A 144 -15.78 -5.61 18.07
N PRO A 145 -15.20 -6.61 18.75
CA PRO A 145 -15.14 -7.96 18.21
C PRO A 145 -16.52 -8.52 17.86
N SER A 146 -16.68 -8.99 16.62
CA SER A 146 -17.94 -9.54 16.11
C SER A 146 -17.67 -10.60 15.03
N GLN A 147 -18.72 -11.27 14.56
CA GLN A 147 -18.61 -12.21 13.43
C GLN A 147 -18.09 -11.56 12.15
N GLU A 148 -18.18 -10.23 12.02
CA GLU A 148 -17.67 -9.51 10.85
C GLU A 148 -16.15 -9.63 10.72
N LEU A 149 -15.43 -9.90 11.82
CA LEU A 149 -13.97 -10.13 11.80
C LEU A 149 -13.59 -11.51 11.25
N ALA A 150 -14.56 -12.42 11.08
CA ALA A 150 -14.27 -13.74 10.54
C ALA A 150 -13.62 -13.64 9.16
N HIS A 151 -12.58 -14.45 8.92
CA HIS A 151 -11.82 -14.51 7.68
C HIS A 151 -11.12 -13.21 7.24
N HIS A 152 -10.99 -12.23 8.14
CA HIS A 152 -10.15 -11.06 7.90
C HIS A 152 -8.70 -11.31 8.29
N ILE A 153 -7.78 -10.65 7.59
CA ILE A 153 -6.36 -10.61 7.95
C ILE A 153 -6.14 -9.38 8.82
N LEU A 154 -5.50 -9.58 9.96
CA LEU A 154 -5.08 -8.52 10.86
C LEU A 154 -3.57 -8.35 10.79
N SER A 155 -3.10 -7.09 10.85
CA SER A 155 -1.69 -6.80 11.10
C SER A 155 -1.46 -6.63 12.60
N VAL A 156 -0.32 -7.12 13.08
CA VAL A 156 0.12 -6.87 14.46
C VAL A 156 1.01 -5.63 14.44
N SER A 157 0.61 -4.60 15.17
CA SER A 157 1.37 -3.36 15.29
C SER A 157 2.60 -3.55 16.19
N LEU A 158 3.68 -2.82 15.89
CA LEU A 158 4.87 -2.74 16.75
C LEU A 158 4.75 -1.65 17.83
N ALA A 159 3.68 -0.85 17.80
CA ALA A 159 3.45 0.19 18.81
C ALA A 159 3.29 -0.43 20.20
N LYS A 160 3.93 0.16 21.22
CA LYS A 160 3.92 -0.34 22.59
C LYS A 160 2.75 0.21 23.40
N SER A 161 2.13 1.29 22.93
CA SER A 161 0.95 1.90 23.55
C SER A 161 -0.02 2.42 22.50
N LYS A 162 -1.27 2.64 22.91
CA LYS A 162 -2.31 3.28 22.08
C LYS A 162 -1.88 4.66 21.59
N GLU A 163 -1.26 5.44 22.47
CA GLU A 163 -0.85 6.82 22.21
C GLU A 163 0.25 6.88 21.15
N GLU A 164 1.19 5.93 21.17
CA GLU A 164 2.24 5.79 20.14
C GLU A 164 1.64 5.40 18.78
N PHE A 165 0.55 4.62 18.79
CA PHE A 165 -0.14 4.21 17.56
C PHE A 165 -1.01 5.33 16.95
N VAL A 166 -1.57 6.22 17.78
CA VAL A 166 -2.42 7.34 17.34
C VAL A 166 -1.62 8.54 16.83
N ASN A 167 -0.37 8.70 17.26
CA ASN A 167 0.48 9.84 16.91
C ASN A 167 1.45 9.61 15.72
N ASN A 168 1.37 8.45 15.05
CA ASN A 168 2.09 8.14 13.80
C ASN A 168 1.15 8.24 12.60
#